data_AF-A0A7V1AKE9-F1
#
_entry.id   AF-A0A7V1AKE9-F1
#
_cell.length_a   1.000
_cell.length_b   1.000
_cell.length_c   1.000
_cell.angle_alpha   90.00
_cell.angle_beta   90.00
_cell.angle_gamma   90.00
#
_symmetry.space_group_name_H-M   'P 1'
#
loop_
_entity.id
_entity.type
_entity.pdbx_description
1 polymer ?
#
loop_
_entity_poly.entity_id
_entity_poly.type
_entity_poly.pdbx_seq_one_letter_code
_entity_poly.pdbx_strand_id
1 'polypeptide(L)'
;MFPVSPEKEKAIRKKLDDLGIYEKDIRESFIRSHGKGGQKVNKTSTCVYLKHIPTGIEVKCQKARTQGLNRYYARVLLLEKIERLIKGKESEEEQRIAKIKRQKRKRSKRAREKMLAEKRLQSIRKTERSFRYGQDE
;
A
#
# COMPACT_ATOMS: atom_id res chain seq x y z
N MET A 1 -28.63 -1.09 12.58
CA MET A 1 -28.09 -0.73 13.90
C MET A 1 -27.15 -1.84 14.35
N PHE A 2 -25.93 -1.51 14.72
CA PHE A 2 -24.99 -2.49 15.25
C PHE A 2 -25.22 -2.63 16.77
N PRO A 3 -24.98 -3.81 17.38
CA PRO A 3 -25.03 -3.98 18.83
C PRO A 3 -23.75 -3.41 19.48
N VAL A 4 -23.41 -2.15 19.20
CA VAL A 4 -22.23 -1.43 19.69
C VAL A 4 -22.66 -0.03 20.14
N SER A 5 -21.76 0.68 20.82
CA SER A 5 -22.06 2.05 21.26
C SER A 5 -22.38 2.98 20.07
N PRO A 6 -23.29 3.95 20.23
CA PRO A 6 -23.64 4.90 19.17
C PRO A 6 -22.43 5.65 18.59
N GLU A 7 -21.43 5.94 19.42
CA GLU A 7 -20.17 6.57 19.02
C GLU A 7 -19.42 5.75 17.96
N LYS A 8 -19.34 4.42 18.15
CA LYS A 8 -18.68 3.50 17.21
C LYS A 8 -19.45 3.40 15.90
N GLU A 9 -20.78 3.41 15.95
CA GLU A 9 -21.62 3.42 14.75
C GLU A 9 -21.42 4.73 13.96
N LYS A 10 -21.39 5.88 14.65
CA LYS A 10 -21.12 7.19 14.04
C LYS A 10 -19.72 7.24 13.43
N ALA A 11 -18.71 6.70 14.10
CA ALA A 11 -17.34 6.66 13.60
C ALA A 11 -17.21 5.85 12.29
N ILE A 12 -17.90 4.72 12.17
CA ILE A 12 -17.91 3.94 10.93
C ILE A 12 -18.58 4.71 9.80
N ARG A 13 -19.74 5.34 10.06
CA ARG A 13 -20.45 6.12 9.04
C ARG A 13 -19.58 7.27 8.55
N LYS A 14 -18.98 8.03 9.47
CA LYS A 14 -18.05 9.10 9.12
C LYS A 14 -16.92 8.60 8.24
N LYS A 15 -16.30 7.46 8.57
CA LYS A 15 -15.23 6.88 7.75
C LYS A 15 -15.70 6.41 6.37
N LEU A 16 -16.92 5.91 6.25
CA LEU A 16 -17.50 5.56 4.95
C LEU A 16 -17.67 6.81 4.09
N ASP A 17 -18.19 7.89 4.68
CA ASP A 17 -18.37 9.18 4.00
C ASP A 17 -17.02 9.79 3.59
N ASP A 18 -16.02 9.80 4.48
CA ASP A 18 -14.68 10.31 4.22
C ASP A 18 -13.98 9.57 3.06
N LEU A 19 -14.28 8.29 2.87
CA LEU A 19 -13.77 7.47 1.76
C LEU A 19 -14.69 7.45 0.53
N GLY A 20 -15.83 8.16 0.57
CA GLY A 20 -16.82 8.18 -0.51
C GLY A 20 -17.47 6.82 -0.79
N ILE A 21 -17.52 5.93 0.21
CA ILE A 21 -18.10 4.60 0.10
C ILE A 21 -19.56 4.64 0.53
N TYR A 22 -20.46 4.28 -0.37
CA TYR A 22 -21.88 4.19 -0.03
C TYR A 22 -22.30 2.77 0.35
N GLU A 23 -23.28 2.68 1.23
CA GLU A 23 -23.84 1.40 1.68
C GLU A 23 -24.42 0.56 0.54
N LYS A 24 -24.95 1.22 -0.51
CA LYS A 24 -25.48 0.59 -1.73
C LYS A 24 -24.43 -0.17 -2.53
N ASP A 25 -23.16 0.19 -2.38
CA ASP A 25 -22.04 -0.39 -3.12
C ASP A 25 -21.46 -1.63 -2.41
N ILE A 26 -21.96 -1.93 -1.21
CA ILE A 26 -21.53 -3.07 -0.40
C ILE A 26 -22.59 -4.17 -0.51
N ARG A 27 -22.22 -5.29 -1.14
CA ARG A 27 -23.01 -6.53 -1.06
C ARG A 27 -22.67 -7.26 0.22
N GLU A 28 -23.71 -7.57 0.98
CA GLU A 28 -23.60 -8.34 2.21
C GLU A 28 -24.24 -9.71 2.04
N SER A 29 -23.59 -10.74 2.58
CA SER A 29 -24.13 -12.09 2.65
C SER A 29 -23.72 -12.77 3.94
N PHE A 30 -24.58 -13.67 4.44
CA PHE A 30 -24.31 -14.43 5.66
C PHE A 30 -23.94 -15.85 5.28
N ILE A 31 -22.76 -16.27 5.69
CA ILE A 31 -22.22 -17.58 5.36
C ILE A 31 -22.07 -18.41 6.63
N ARG A 32 -22.06 -19.73 6.46
CA ARG A 32 -21.72 -20.64 7.55
C ARG A 32 -20.24 -20.55 7.85
N SER A 33 -19.94 -20.52 9.13
CA SER A 33 -18.59 -20.59 9.65
C SER A 33 -17.94 -21.92 9.28
N HIS A 34 -16.68 -21.88 8.86
CA HIS A 34 -15.89 -23.07 8.54
C HIS A 34 -14.84 -23.27 9.64
N GLY A 35 -14.68 -24.50 10.13
CA GLY A 35 -13.65 -24.86 11.11
C GLY A 35 -14.12 -25.80 12.22
N LYS A 36 -13.19 -26.18 13.11
CA LYS A 36 -13.48 -26.97 14.31
C LYS A 36 -14.32 -26.12 15.27
N GLY A 37 -15.62 -26.35 15.28
CA GLY A 37 -16.58 -25.66 16.14
C GLY A 37 -17.65 -26.61 16.66
N GLY A 38 -18.33 -26.21 17.73
CA GLY A 38 -19.48 -26.95 18.24
C GLY A 38 -20.68 -26.88 17.30
N GLN A 39 -21.74 -27.63 17.64
CA GLN A 39 -22.97 -27.73 16.85
C GLN A 39 -23.55 -26.36 16.43
N LYS A 40 -23.49 -25.37 17.32
CA LYS A 40 -23.98 -24.01 17.08
C LYS A 40 -23.23 -23.28 15.95
N VAL A 41 -21.91 -23.42 15.89
CA VAL A 41 -21.07 -22.76 14.87
C VAL A 41 -21.32 -23.37 13.49
N ASN A 42 -21.51 -24.69 13.43
CA ASN A 42 -21.74 -25.40 12.17
C ASN A 42 -23.16 -25.18 11.64
N LYS A 43 -24.14 -25.00 12.53
CA LYS A 43 -25.55 -24.84 12.14
C LYS A 43 -25.89 -23.39 11.76
N THR A 44 -25.38 -22.40 12.51
CA THR A 44 -25.80 -21.00 12.37
C THR A 44 -24.89 -20.20 11.43
N SER A 45 -25.49 -19.47 10.48
CA SER A 45 -24.78 -18.58 9.55
C SER A 45 -24.39 -17.24 10.21
N THR A 46 -23.49 -17.28 11.19
CA THR A 46 -23.05 -16.07 11.92
C THR A 46 -21.92 -15.31 11.24
N CYS A 47 -21.22 -15.93 10.30
CA CYS A 47 -20.10 -15.31 9.58
C CYS A 47 -20.65 -14.33 8.52
N VAL A 48 -20.07 -13.13 8.48
CA VAL A 48 -20.48 -12.08 7.55
C VAL A 48 -19.47 -12.00 6.42
N TYR A 49 -19.97 -12.04 5.20
CA TYR A 49 -19.22 -11.77 3.99
C TYR A 49 -19.65 -10.42 3.42
N LEU A 50 -18.68 -9.54 3.18
CA LEU A 50 -18.89 -8.25 2.52
C LEU A 50 -18.05 -8.20 1.25
N LYS A 51 -18.66 -7.67 0.19
CA LYS A 51 -18.01 -7.35 -1.07
C LYS A 51 -18.32 -5.92 -1.45
N HIS A 52 -17.28 -5.10 -1.57
CA HIS A 52 -17.42 -3.77 -2.15
C HIS A 52 -17.33 -3.89 -3.67
N ILE A 53 -18.43 -3.58 -4.36
CA ILE A 53 -18.56 -3.76 -5.81
C ILE A 53 -17.51 -2.95 -6.60
N PRO A 54 -17.32 -1.64 -6.36
CA PRO A 54 -16.47 -0.83 -7.23
C PRO A 54 -14.97 -1.08 -7.02
N THR A 55 -14.53 -1.44 -5.81
CA THR A 55 -13.11 -1.80 -5.59
C THR A 55 -12.83 -3.29 -5.76
N GLY A 56 -13.86 -4.14 -5.84
CA GLY A 56 -13.73 -5.59 -5.87
C GLY A 56 -13.19 -6.21 -4.58
N ILE A 57 -13.06 -5.45 -3.49
CA ILE A 57 -12.51 -5.95 -2.23
C ILE A 57 -13.54 -6.81 -1.51
N GLU A 58 -13.10 -7.98 -1.10
CA GLU A 58 -13.91 -8.96 -0.38
C GLU A 58 -13.35 -9.21 1.04
N VAL A 59 -14.26 -9.36 2.00
CA VAL A 59 -13.95 -9.59 3.41
C VAL A 59 -14.90 -10.65 3.97
N LYS A 60 -14.33 -11.63 4.68
CA LYS A 60 -15.07 -12.57 5.54
C LYS A 60 -14.71 -12.26 6.98
N CYS A 61 -15.70 -12.16 7.86
CA CYS A 61 -15.48 -11.91 9.28
C CYS A 61 -16.31 -12.84 10.17
N GLN A 62 -15.60 -13.56 11.04
CA GLN A 62 -16.16 -14.38 12.11
C GLN A 62 -15.32 -14.13 13.37
N LYS A 63 -15.63 -13.05 14.10
CA LYS A 63 -14.89 -12.67 15.32
C LYS A 63 -15.72 -12.87 16.59
N ALA A 64 -17.02 -12.66 16.49
CA ALA A 64 -17.99 -12.78 17.57
C ALA A 64 -18.99 -13.91 17.31
N ARG A 65 -19.68 -14.32 18.39
CA ARG A 65 -20.76 -15.32 18.33
C ARG A 65 -22.04 -14.79 17.67
N THR A 66 -22.20 -13.47 17.58
CA THR A 66 -23.41 -12.82 17.04
C THR A 66 -23.13 -12.16 15.69
N GLN A 67 -24.10 -12.27 14.79
CA GLN A 67 -24.02 -11.71 13.44
C GLN A 67 -23.89 -10.19 13.44
N GLY A 68 -24.59 -9.48 14.34
CA GLY A 68 -24.53 -8.02 14.42
C GLY A 68 -23.13 -7.48 14.75
N LEU A 69 -22.41 -8.13 15.68
CA LEU A 69 -21.02 -7.78 15.96
C LEU A 69 -20.10 -8.14 14.78
N ASN A 70 -20.32 -9.28 14.14
CA ASN A 70 -19.56 -9.65 12.95
C ASN A 70 -19.79 -8.67 11.80
N ARG A 71 -20.98 -8.09 11.67
CA ARG A 71 -21.29 -7.05 10.67
C ARG A 71 -20.47 -5.80 10.91
N TYR A 72 -20.39 -5.34 12.17
CA TYR A 72 -19.55 -4.22 12.58
C TYR A 72 -18.07 -4.49 12.24
N TYR A 73 -17.54 -5.63 12.67
CA TYR A 73 -16.13 -5.96 12.41
C TYR A 73 -15.82 -6.14 10.93
N ALA A 74 -16.73 -6.73 10.16
CA ALA A 74 -16.57 -6.88 8.72
C ALA A 74 -16.43 -5.51 8.03
N ARG A 75 -17.22 -4.51 8.44
CA ARG A 75 -17.13 -3.16 7.88
C ARG A 75 -15.84 -2.44 8.28
N VAL A 76 -15.41 -2.57 9.53
CA VAL A 76 -14.10 -2.02 9.96
C VAL A 76 -12.97 -2.61 9.12
N LEU A 77 -12.98 -3.93 8.91
CA LEU A 77 -11.98 -4.61 8.09
C LEU A 77 -12.04 -4.19 6.61
N LEU A 78 -13.24 -4.01 6.06
CA LEU A 78 -13.43 -3.55 4.69
C LEU A 78 -12.86 -2.14 4.50
N LEU A 79 -13.17 -1.22 5.42
CA LEU A 79 -12.64 0.14 5.44
C LEU A 79 -11.11 0.14 5.51
N GLU A 80 -10.52 -0.63 6.42
CA GLU A 80 -9.06 -0.71 6.55
C GLU A 80 -8.38 -1.21 5.27
N LYS A 81 -8.97 -2.21 4.60
CA LYS A 81 -8.45 -2.70 3.32
C LYS A 81 -8.54 -1.65 2.22
N ILE A 82 -9.65 -0.92 2.14
CA ILE A 82 -9.83 0.15 1.13
C ILE A 82 -8.86 1.31 1.40
N GLU A 83 -8.75 1.75 2.65
CA GLU A 83 -7.83 2.79 3.07
C GLU A 83 -6.38 2.42 2.75
N ARG A 84 -5.98 1.17 3.00
CA ARG A 84 -4.64 0.67 2.64
C ARG A 84 -4.43 0.66 1.13
N LEU A 85 -5.45 0.33 0.34
CA LEU A 85 -5.36 0.35 -1.12
C LEU A 85 -5.18 1.78 -1.66
N ILE A 86 -5.89 2.75 -1.08
CA ILE A 86 -5.76 4.17 -1.45
C ILE A 86 -4.37 4.69 -1.07
N LYS A 87 -3.96 4.52 0.19
CA LYS A 87 -2.64 4.95 0.68
C LYS A 87 -1.47 4.24 -0.02
N GLY A 88 -1.65 2.97 -0.37
CA GLY A 88 -0.65 2.20 -1.11
C GLY A 88 -0.36 2.80 -2.48
N LYS A 89 -1.41 3.23 -3.19
CA LYS A 89 -1.27 3.91 -4.48
C LYS A 89 -0.55 5.26 -4.34
N GLU A 90 -0.90 6.04 -3.32
CA GLU A 90 -0.21 7.31 -3.03
C GLU A 90 1.28 7.06 -2.76
N SER A 91 1.60 6.05 -1.96
CA SER A 91 3.00 5.68 -1.67
C SER A 91 3.76 5.23 -2.92
N GLU A 92 3.15 4.44 -3.81
CA GLU A 92 3.78 4.03 -5.07
C GLU A 92 4.03 5.22 -6.00
N GLU A 93 3.07 6.15 -6.11
CA GLU A 93 3.22 7.37 -6.89
C GLU A 93 4.32 8.27 -6.30
N GLU A 94 4.35 8.47 -4.99
CA GLU A 94 5.41 9.20 -4.29
C GLU A 94 6.77 8.57 -4.52
N GLN A 95 6.89 7.24 -4.42
CA GLN A 95 8.11 6.50 -4.71
C GLN A 95 8.55 6.68 -6.16
N ARG A 96 7.61 6.65 -7.12
CA ARG A 96 7.89 6.89 -8.54
C ARG A 96 8.41 8.31 -8.76
N ILE A 97 7.77 9.31 -8.16
CA ILE A 97 8.18 10.72 -8.24
C ILE A 97 9.57 10.90 -7.60
N ALA A 98 9.81 10.31 -6.44
CA ALA A 98 11.10 10.35 -5.75
C ALA A 98 12.22 9.71 -6.59
N LYS A 99 11.93 8.58 -7.25
CA LYS A 99 12.86 7.91 -8.17
C LYS A 99 13.21 8.80 -9.37
N ILE A 100 12.21 9.45 -9.99
CA ILE A 100 12.42 10.39 -11.10
C ILE A 100 13.28 11.58 -10.63
N LYS A 101 12.97 12.16 -9.45
CA LYS A 101 13.76 13.25 -8.86
C LYS A 101 15.21 12.82 -8.63
N ARG A 102 15.44 11.59 -8.13
CA ARG A 102 16.77 11.02 -7.92
C ARG A 102 17.52 10.83 -9.23
N GLN A 103 16.87 10.35 -10.28
CA GLN A 103 17.46 10.18 -11.61
C GLN A 103 17.85 11.52 -12.25
N LYS A 104 16.99 12.54 -12.13
CA LYS A 104 17.23 13.89 -12.66
C LYS A 104 18.18 14.73 -11.79
N ARG A 105 18.63 14.22 -10.64
CA ARG A 105 19.48 14.96 -9.71
C ARG A 105 20.85 15.22 -10.34
N LYS A 106 21.19 16.49 -10.54
CA LYS A 106 22.53 16.89 -11.00
C LYS A 106 23.58 16.48 -9.96
N ARG A 107 24.73 15.97 -10.44
CA ARG A 107 25.89 15.67 -9.58
C ARG A 107 26.30 16.91 -8.79
N SER A 108 26.78 16.74 -7.56
CA SER A 108 27.28 17.85 -6.74
C SER A 108 28.47 18.55 -7.41
N LYS A 109 28.69 19.83 -7.11
CA LYS A 109 29.83 20.61 -7.63
C LYS A 109 31.15 19.89 -7.38
N ARG A 110 31.37 19.45 -6.14
CA ARG A 110 32.55 18.68 -5.72
C ARG A 110 32.75 17.39 -6.52
N ALA A 111 31.68 16.65 -6.82
CA ALA A 111 31.77 15.43 -7.63
C ALA A 111 32.13 15.71 -9.09
N ARG A 112 31.68 16.85 -9.66
CA ARG A 112 32.07 17.28 -11.01
C ARG A 112 33.53 17.73 -11.05
N GLU A 113 33.97 18.49 -10.04
CA GLU A 113 35.36 18.96 -9.93
C GLU A 113 36.34 17.81 -9.80
N LYS A 114 36.04 16.82 -8.93
CA LYS A 114 36.86 15.61 -8.79
C LYS A 114 36.99 14.86 -10.11
N MET A 115 35.88 14.66 -10.82
CA MET A 115 35.88 14.00 -12.13
C MET A 115 36.73 14.75 -13.17
N LEU A 116 36.66 16.08 -13.18
CA LEU A 116 37.44 16.91 -14.09
C LEU A 116 38.93 16.81 -13.78
N ALA A 117 39.31 16.81 -12.50
CA ALA A 117 40.68 16.63 -12.06
C ALA A 117 41.23 15.24 -12.43
N GLU A 118 40.46 14.18 -12.22
CA GLU A 118 40.83 12.81 -12.64
C GLU A 118 41.04 12.73 -14.16
N LYS A 119 40.14 13.33 -14.96
CA LYS A 119 40.30 13.38 -16.43
C LYS A 119 41.59 14.10 -16.85
N ARG A 120 41.95 15.21 -16.19
CA ARG A 120 43.20 15.95 -16.46
C ARG A 120 44.44 15.12 -16.12
N LEU A 121 44.44 14.44 -14.97
CA LEU A 121 45.54 13.55 -14.60
C LEU A 121 45.71 12.40 -15.60
N GLN A 122 44.59 11.84 -16.09
CA GLN A 122 44.64 10.77 -17.07
C GLN A 122 45.13 11.22 -18.45
N SER A 123 44.81 12.44 -18.88
CA SER A 123 45.37 12.98 -20.13
C SER A 123 46.88 13.17 -20.03
N ILE A 124 47.36 13.78 -18.93
CA ILE A 124 48.80 13.98 -18.68
C ILE A 124 49.55 12.63 -18.76
N ARG A 125 49.05 11.61 -18.05
CA ARG A 125 49.63 10.26 -18.07
C ARG A 125 49.65 9.63 -19.46
N LYS A 126 48.65 9.90 -20.31
CA LYS A 126 48.62 9.37 -21.68
C LYS A 126 49.65 10.05 -22.57
N THR A 127 49.79 11.38 -22.48
CA THR A 127 50.83 12.14 -23.21
C THR A 127 52.23 11.71 -22.80
N GLU A 128 52.48 11.50 -21.51
CA GLU A 128 53.78 11.00 -21.04
C GLU A 128 54.09 9.60 -21.58
N ARG A 129 53.10 8.71 -21.66
CA ARG A 129 53.27 7.38 -22.25
C ARG A 129 53.54 7.44 -23.75
N SER A 130 52.79 8.25 -24.50
CA SER A 130 53.01 8.38 -25.96
C SER A 130 54.37 9.00 -26.27
N PHE A 131 54.84 9.93 -25.44
CA PHE A 131 56.16 10.54 -25.60
C PHE A 131 57.30 9.52 -25.38
N ARG A 132 57.16 8.59 -24.43
CA ARG A 132 58.18 7.54 -24.20
C ARG A 132 58.34 6.57 -25.37
N TYR A 133 57.27 6.19 -26.07
CA TYR A 133 57.36 5.27 -27.21
C TYR A 133 57.92 5.90 -28.50
N GLY A 134 57.91 7.24 -28.62
CA GLY A 134 58.45 7.95 -29.78
C GLY A 134 59.95 8.31 -29.67
N GLN A 135 60.62 7.95 -28.56
CA GLN A 135 62.07 8.08 -28.40
C GLN A 135 62.82 6.77 -28.70
N ASP A 136 62.09 5.66 -28.89
CA ASP A 136 62.64 4.31 -29.13
C ASP A 136 62.62 3.91 -30.64
N GLU A 137 62.30 4.85 -31.56
CA GLU A 137 62.49 4.75 -33.03
C GLU A 137 63.61 5.69 -33.51
#